data_AF-A0AAW7L4M5-F1
#
_entry.id   AF-A0AAW7L4M5-F1
#
_cell.length_a   1.000
_cell.length_b   1.000
_cell.length_c   1.000
_cell.angle_alpha   90.00
_cell.angle_beta   90.00
_cell.angle_gamma   90.00
#
_symmetry.space_group_name_H-M   'P 1'
#
loop_
_entity.id
_entity.type
_entity.pdbx_description
1 polymer ?
#
loop_
_entity_poly.entity_id
_entity_poly.type
_entity_poly.pdbx_seq_one_letter_code
_entity_poly.pdbx_strand_id
1 'polypeptide(L)'
;MIANSIFINDIDPIMFSLISVDADPEAERLMILDRATGELVKNAKATNNTVCWLPYEAATNNKFMVIILDDNAAFNAAIADNVVAELIDITKYSQ
;
A
#
# COMPACT_ATOMS: atom_id res chain seq x y z
N MET A 1 -13.89 -35.70 26.14
CA MET A 1 -13.65 -34.25 26.04
C MET A 1 -14.30 -33.81 24.74
N ILE A 2 -15.45 -33.14 24.81
CA ILE A 2 -16.19 -32.70 23.61
C ILE A 2 -15.69 -31.28 23.33
N ALA A 3 -14.99 -31.10 22.20
CA ALA A 3 -14.64 -29.78 21.73
C ALA A 3 -15.90 -29.16 21.10
N ASN A 4 -16.46 -28.14 21.73
CA ASN A 4 -17.50 -27.33 21.12
C ASN A 4 -16.84 -26.41 20.09
N SER A 5 -17.03 -26.71 18.81
CA SER A 5 -16.65 -25.82 17.72
C SER A 5 -17.67 -24.69 17.61
N ILE A 6 -17.18 -23.45 17.67
CA ILE A 6 -17.96 -22.25 17.36
C ILE A 6 -17.67 -21.91 15.90
N PHE A 7 -18.71 -21.91 15.06
CA PHE A 7 -18.64 -21.42 13.69
C PHE A 7 -19.03 -19.95 13.69
N ILE A 8 -18.08 -19.07 13.35
CA ILE A 8 -18.36 -17.66 13.09
C ILE A 8 -18.71 -17.57 11.60
N ASN A 9 -19.99 -17.42 11.29
CA ASN A 9 -20.48 -17.50 9.92
C ASN A 9 -20.33 -16.19 9.14
N ASP A 10 -20.22 -15.04 9.82
CA ASP A 10 -20.11 -13.73 9.18
C ASP A 10 -19.16 -12.87 10.01
N ILE A 11 -17.99 -12.59 9.44
CA ILE A 11 -17.10 -11.53 9.91
C ILE A 11 -17.46 -10.30 9.07
N ASP A 12 -17.80 -9.20 9.72
CA ASP A 12 -18.03 -7.94 9.01
C ASP A 12 -16.79 -7.58 8.16
N PRO A 13 -16.97 -7.09 6.93
CA PRO A 13 -15.86 -6.75 6.06
C PRO A 13 -15.01 -5.66 6.72
N ILE A 14 -13.70 -5.90 6.79
CA ILE A 14 -12.75 -4.94 7.36
C ILE A 14 -12.01 -4.29 6.19
N MET A 15 -12.42 -3.07 5.86
CA MET A 15 -11.95 -2.35 4.69
C MET A 15 -10.64 -1.61 4.98
N PHE A 16 -9.65 -1.78 4.10
CA PHE A 16 -8.37 -1.08 4.10
C PHE A 16 -8.06 -0.55 2.71
N SER A 17 -7.13 0.41 2.65
CA SER A 17 -6.60 0.87 1.39
C SER A 17 -5.26 0.20 1.10
N LEU A 18 -5.00 -0.07 -0.18
CA LEU A 18 -3.77 -0.69 -0.65
C LEU A 18 -3.14 0.10 -1.78
N ILE A 19 -1.83 0.32 -1.69
CA ILE A 19 -1.01 0.70 -2.84
C ILE A 19 -0.07 -0.47 -3.13
N SER A 20 -0.20 -1.05 -4.31
CA SER A 20 0.80 -1.97 -4.86
C SER A 20 1.69 -1.20 -5.83
N VAL A 21 2.99 -1.40 -5.70
CA VAL A 21 4.00 -0.84 -6.58
C VAL A 21 4.82 -1.99 -7.14
N ASP A 22 4.80 -2.11 -8.46
CA ASP A 22 5.71 -2.97 -9.21
C ASP A 22 6.91 -2.11 -9.63
N ALA A 23 8.00 -2.25 -8.89
CA ALA A 23 9.25 -1.58 -9.16
C ALA A 23 10.32 -2.59 -9.54
N ASP A 24 11.30 -2.15 -10.34
CA ASP A 24 12.47 -2.94 -10.67
C ASP A 24 13.19 -3.41 -9.37
N PRO A 25 13.71 -4.64 -9.28
CA PRO A 25 14.44 -5.11 -8.10
C PRO A 25 15.63 -4.23 -7.70
N GLU A 26 16.21 -3.53 -8.67
CA GLU A 26 17.33 -2.61 -8.49
C GLU A 26 16.85 -1.20 -8.06
N ALA A 27 15.53 -0.94 -8.05
CA ALA A 27 14.98 0.23 -7.40
C ALA A 27 15.07 0.07 -5.88
N GLU A 28 15.60 1.07 -5.19
CA GLU A 28 16.02 0.88 -3.80
C GLU A 28 15.02 1.40 -2.79
N ARG A 29 14.34 2.52 -3.09
CA ARG A 29 13.52 3.21 -2.09
C ARG A 29 12.17 3.65 -2.63
N LEU A 30 11.12 3.27 -1.91
CA LEU A 30 9.75 3.70 -2.13
C LEU A 30 9.31 4.63 -1.00
N MET A 31 8.80 5.79 -1.35
CA MET A 31 8.21 6.76 -0.42
C MET A 31 6.77 7.06 -0.81
N ILE A 32 5.89 7.09 0.18
CA ILE A 32 4.51 7.58 0.03
C ILE A 32 4.42 8.85 0.84
N LEU A 33 4.01 9.94 0.19
CA LEU A 33 3.85 11.26 0.81
C LEU A 33 2.39 11.68 0.77
N ASP A 34 1.96 12.42 1.79
CA ASP A 34 0.75 13.24 1.69
C ASP A 34 1.06 14.43 0.77
N ARG A 35 0.28 14.59 -0.30
CA ARG A 35 0.52 15.62 -1.33
C ARG A 35 0.29 17.03 -0.81
N ALA A 36 -0.64 17.21 0.14
CA ALA A 36 -1.01 18.53 0.64
C ALA A 36 0.00 19.03 1.67
N THR A 37 0.51 18.15 2.53
CA THR A 37 1.42 18.52 3.63
C THR A 37 2.89 18.23 3.32
N GLY A 38 3.17 17.32 2.38
CA GLY A 38 4.52 16.78 2.14
C GLY A 38 4.97 15.80 3.22
N GLU A 39 4.10 15.39 4.14
CA GLU A 39 4.43 14.48 5.23
C GLU A 39 4.73 13.07 4.70
N LEU A 40 5.78 12.46 5.24
CA LEU A 40 6.14 11.07 4.93
C LEU A 40 5.16 10.11 5.60
N VAL A 41 4.35 9.45 4.79
CA VAL A 41 3.34 8.48 5.24
C VAL A 41 3.97 7.10 5.36
N LYS A 42 4.81 6.73 4.39
CA LYS A 42 5.49 5.43 4.37
C LYS A 42 6.83 5.52 3.68
N ASN A 43 7.80 4.78 4.21
CA ASN A 43 9.07 4.47 3.56
C ASN A 43 9.25 2.95 3.55
N ALA A 44 9.61 2.40 2.39
CA ALA A 44 9.85 0.98 2.19
C ALA A 44 10.96 0.77 1.15
N LYS A 45 11.53 -0.44 1.12
CA LYS A 45 12.36 -0.87 0.00
C LYS A 45 11.45 -1.12 -1.21
N ALA A 46 11.81 -0.60 -2.37
CA ALA A 46 11.10 -0.90 -3.62
C ALA A 46 11.46 -2.32 -4.08
N THR A 47 10.45 -3.07 -4.54
CA THR A 47 10.56 -4.46 -5.04
C THR A 47 9.45 -4.70 -6.06
N ASN A 48 9.51 -5.85 -6.75
CA ASN A 48 8.59 -6.26 -7.81
C ASN A 48 7.13 -6.49 -7.37
N ASN A 49 6.78 -6.24 -6.11
CA ASN A 49 5.40 -6.20 -5.63
C ASN A 49 5.36 -5.57 -4.23
N THR A 50 5.83 -4.33 -4.10
CA THR A 50 5.79 -3.66 -2.80
C THR A 50 4.37 -3.27 -2.46
N VAL A 51 3.86 -3.85 -1.36
CA VAL A 51 2.50 -3.62 -0.89
C VAL A 51 2.52 -2.71 0.34
N CYS A 52 1.81 -1.59 0.25
CA CYS A 52 1.66 -0.61 1.33
C CYS A 52 0.19 -0.49 1.75
N TRP A 53 -0.09 -0.95 2.97
CA TRP A 53 -1.40 -0.78 3.61
C TRP A 53 -1.54 0.65 4.17
N LEU A 54 -2.67 1.27 3.88
CA LEU A 54 -3.01 2.63 4.28
C LEU A 54 -4.43 2.67 4.90
N PRO A 55 -4.76 3.73 5.67
CA PRO A 55 -6.12 3.97 6.14
C PRO A 55 -7.14 4.04 5.00
N TYR A 56 -8.40 3.71 5.28
CA TYR A 56 -9.52 3.71 4.32
C TYR A 56 -9.66 5.03 3.53
N GLU A 57 -9.35 6.16 4.17
CA GLU A 57 -9.43 7.49 3.57
C GLU A 57 -8.51 7.66 2.36
N ALA A 58 -7.51 6.77 2.20
CA ALA A 58 -6.59 6.74 1.08
C ALA A 58 -7.19 6.23 -0.23
N ALA A 59 -8.23 5.40 -0.17
CA ALA A 59 -8.91 4.92 -1.37
C ALA A 59 -10.00 5.87 -1.86
N THR A 60 -10.39 6.85 -1.04
CA THR A 60 -11.49 7.78 -1.34
C THR A 60 -11.01 9.17 -1.75
N ASN A 61 -9.72 9.46 -1.62
CA ASN A 61 -9.15 10.77 -1.93
C ASN A 61 -7.82 10.65 -2.67
N ASN A 62 -7.55 11.57 -3.61
CA ASN A 62 -6.26 11.69 -4.32
C ASN A 62 -5.19 12.36 -3.43
N LYS A 63 -5.03 11.86 -2.20
CA LYS A 63 -4.18 12.46 -1.16
C LYS A 63 -2.71 12.11 -1.29
N PHE A 64 -2.38 11.00 -1.96
CA PHE A 64 -1.04 10.46 -1.92
C PHE A 64 -0.26 10.66 -3.21
N MET A 65 1.03 10.82 -3.00
CA MET A 65 2.07 10.82 -4.01
C MET A 65 3.00 9.65 -3.70
N VAL A 66 3.40 8.92 -4.73
CA VAL A 66 4.34 7.80 -4.62
C VAL A 66 5.62 8.18 -5.36
N ILE A 67 6.76 8.03 -4.68
CA ILE A 67 8.08 8.36 -5.20
C ILE A 67 8.95 7.12 -5.11
N ILE A 68 9.60 6.77 -6.21
CA ILE A 68 10.68 5.80 -6.26
C ILE A 68 11.98 6.59 -6.37
N LEU A 69 12.85 6.43 -5.38
CA LEU A 69 14.20 6.98 -5.39
C LEU A 69 15.19 5.85 -5.63
N ASP A 70 16.19 6.16 -6.44
CA ASP A 70 17.33 5.31 -6.70
C ASP A 70 18.56 5.94 -6.05
N ASP A 71 19.25 5.20 -5.18
CA ASP A 71 20.47 5.66 -4.50
C ASP A 71 21.73 5.30 -5.32
N ASN A 72 21.65 4.38 -6.30
CA ASN A 72 22.80 3.89 -7.07
C ASN A 72 22.93 4.48 -8.49
N ALA A 73 21.99 5.34 -8.89
CA ALA A 73 21.92 6.02 -10.19
C ALA A 73 21.84 5.08 -11.41
N ALA A 74 21.43 3.82 -11.24
CA ALA A 74 21.07 2.92 -12.33
C ALA A 74 19.78 3.37 -13.04
N PHE A 75 18.88 4.05 -12.33
CA PHE A 75 17.61 4.56 -12.82
C PHE A 75 17.40 6.03 -12.45
N ASN A 76 16.48 6.68 -13.16
CA ASN A 76 15.96 7.96 -12.73
C ASN A 76 14.93 7.75 -11.62
N ALA A 77 14.84 8.71 -10.71
CA ALA A 77 13.71 8.78 -9.79
C ALA A 77 12.39 8.89 -10.58
N ALA A 78 11.36 8.20 -10.09
CA ALA A 78 10.03 8.20 -10.67
C ALA A 78 9.02 8.72 -9.65
N ILE A 79 8.07 9.53 -10.11
CA ILE A 79 7.02 10.11 -9.26
C ILE A 79 5.68 9.84 -9.91
N ALA A 80 4.78 9.22 -9.15
CA ALA A 80 3.36 9.12 -9.47
C ALA A 80 2.58 10.02 -8.51
N ASP A 81 1.94 11.05 -9.04
CA ASP A 81 1.12 11.97 -8.27
C ASP A 81 -0.38 11.64 -8.40
N ASN A 82 -1.20 12.11 -7.46
CA ASN A 82 -2.64 11.86 -7.38
C ASN A 82 -2.99 10.36 -7.35
N VAL A 83 -2.19 9.57 -6.63
CA VAL A 83 -2.41 8.13 -6.50
C VAL A 83 -3.62 7.88 -5.61
N VAL A 84 -4.56 7.11 -6.14
CA VAL A 84 -5.73 6.61 -5.41
C VAL A 84 -5.44 5.17 -5.03
N ALA A 85 -5.50 4.87 -3.73
CA ALA A 85 -5.29 3.52 -3.26
C ALA A 85 -6.49 2.62 -3.62
N GLU A 86 -6.22 1.34 -3.81
CA GLU A 86 -7.26 0.34 -4.01
C GLU A 86 -7.98 0.09 -2.68
N LEU A 87 -9.31 -0.03 -2.71
CA LEU A 87 -10.12 -0.35 -1.55
C LEU A 87 -10.30 -1.88 -1.45
N ILE A 88 -9.85 -2.48 -0.35
CA ILE A 88 -9.80 -3.93 -0.19
C ILE A 88 -10.47 -4.37 1.12
N ASP A 89 -11.26 -5.44 1.06
CA ASP A 89 -11.73 -6.18 2.23
C ASP A 89 -10.65 -7.18 2.66
N ILE A 90 -9.98 -6.93 3.78
CA ILE A 90 -8.85 -7.77 4.23
C ILE A 90 -9.29 -9.21 4.56
N THR A 91 -10.57 -9.43 4.84
CA THR A 91 -11.10 -10.77 5.14
C THR A 91 -11.21 -11.64 3.89
N LYS A 92 -11.21 -11.02 2.70
CA LYS A 92 -11.33 -11.67 1.39
C LYS A 92 -10.10 -11.50 0.51
N TYR A 93 -9.08 -10.79 0.99
CA TYR A 93 -7.87 -10.53 0.22
C TYR A 93 -7.02 -11.80 0.09
N SER A 94 -6.71 -12.21 -1.15
CA SER A 94 -5.74 -13.24 -1.47
C SER A 94 -4.80 -12.74 -2.56
N GLN A 95 -3.47 -12.88 -2.34
CA GLN A 95 -2.45 -12.61 -3.36
C GLN A 95 -2.21 -13.84 -4.23
#